data_AF-A0A178DBT3-F1
#
_entry.id   AF-A0A178DBT3-F1
#
_cell.length_a   1.000
_cell.length_b   1.000
_cell.length_c   1.000
_cell.angle_alpha   90.00
_cell.angle_beta   90.00
_cell.angle_gamma   90.00
#
_symmetry.space_group_name_H-M   'P 1'
#
loop_
_entity.id
_entity.type
_entity.pdbx_description
1 polymer ?
#
loop_
_entity_poly.entity_id
_entity_poly.type
_entity_poly.pdbx_seq_one_letter_code
_entity_poly.pdbx_strand_id
1 'polypeptide(L)'
;MEPKVRALYEPVTGTWQYIVADEQAKDTVIINPVLDYDKDTGKVSTQPADQMLDVVAKHEYTVSKILETHGHADHLTAGVPPADLVDAFDHTFADDESFAIPRV
;
A
#
# COMPACT_ATOMS: atom_id res chain seq x y z
N MET A 1 4.22 -24.39 2.97
CA MET A 1 4.86 -23.10 2.69
C MET A 1 4.26 -22.08 3.65
N GLU A 2 5.09 -21.29 4.32
CA GLU A 2 4.65 -20.33 5.35
C GLU A 2 4.87 -18.90 4.82
N PRO A 3 3.86 -18.02 4.87
CA PRO A 3 4.00 -16.66 4.38
C PRO A 3 4.93 -15.85 5.31
N LYS A 4 5.81 -15.04 4.73
CA LYS A 4 6.63 -14.10 5.49
C LYS A 4 5.91 -12.77 5.63
N VAL A 5 5.52 -12.43 6.86
CA VAL A 5 4.88 -11.16 7.20
C VAL A 5 5.92 -10.17 7.71
N ARG A 6 5.92 -8.96 7.16
CA ARG A 6 6.71 -7.82 7.64
C ARG A 6 5.74 -6.67 7.94
N ALA A 7 5.82 -6.14 9.15
CA ALA A 7 5.03 -5.00 9.59
C ALA A 7 5.90 -3.75 9.59
N LEU A 8 5.37 -2.66 9.04
CA LEU A 8 5.99 -1.34 9.02
C LEU A 8 5.05 -0.36 9.73
N TYR A 9 5.58 0.40 10.68
CA TYR A 9 4.80 1.36 11.46
C TYR A 9 5.00 2.77 10.91
N GLU A 10 3.90 3.44 10.57
CA GLU A 10 3.88 4.86 10.24
C GLU A 10 3.51 5.65 11.51
N PRO A 11 4.43 6.45 12.09
CA PRO A 11 4.21 7.09 13.39
C PRO A 11 3.32 8.34 13.35
N VAL A 12 3.10 8.98 12.21
CA VAL A 12 2.31 10.22 12.11
C VAL A 12 0.82 9.93 12.27
N THR A 13 0.32 8.90 11.61
CA THR A 13 -1.08 8.44 11.65
C THR A 13 -1.28 7.29 12.63
N GLY A 14 -0.19 6.63 13.03
CA GLY A 14 -0.22 5.45 13.88
C GLY A 14 -0.63 4.17 13.14
N THR A 15 -0.56 4.19 11.81
CA THR A 15 -0.98 3.08 10.96
C THR A 15 0.09 1.99 10.89
N TRP A 16 -0.36 0.74 10.98
CA TRP A 16 0.47 -0.42 10.63
C TRP A 16 0.21 -0.83 9.19
N GLN A 17 1.29 -0.90 8.42
CA GLN A 17 1.32 -1.33 7.03
C GLN A 17 1.97 -2.72 6.97
N TYR A 18 1.55 -3.57 6.02
CA TYR A 18 2.07 -4.93 5.95
C TYR A 18 2.54 -5.32 4.56
N ILE A 19 3.62 -6.11 4.53
CA ILE A 19 4.06 -6.89 3.36
C ILE A 19 3.91 -8.36 3.72
N VAL A 20 3.10 -9.08 2.95
CA VAL A 20 2.92 -10.53 3.09
C VAL A 20 3.47 -11.18 1.84
N ALA A 21 4.49 -12.03 1.97
CA ALA A 21 5.21 -12.58 0.83
C ALA A 21 5.34 -14.11 0.88
N ASP A 22 5.25 -14.74 -0.27
CA ASP A 22 5.81 -16.07 -0.52
C ASP A 22 7.30 -15.91 -0.89
N GLU A 23 8.21 -16.32 -0.01
CA GLU A 23 9.64 -16.14 -0.24
C GLU A 23 10.22 -17.05 -1.35
N GLN A 24 9.51 -18.12 -1.71
CA GLN A 24 9.93 -19.03 -2.78
C GLN A 24 9.43 -18.55 -4.15
N ALA A 25 8.15 -18.22 -4.28
CA ALA A 25 7.58 -17.70 -5.53
C ALA A 25 7.96 -16.24 -5.79
N LYS A 26 8.43 -15.53 -4.76
CA LYS A 26 8.69 -14.08 -4.77
C LYS A 26 7.43 -13.24 -4.97
N ASP A 27 6.26 -13.83 -4.82
CA ASP A 27 4.98 -13.12 -4.89
C ASP A 27 4.69 -12.42 -3.57
N THR A 28 4.14 -11.20 -3.62
CA THR A 28 3.80 -10.45 -2.42
C THR A 28 2.56 -9.58 -2.57
N VAL A 29 1.90 -9.36 -1.42
CA VAL A 29 0.80 -8.43 -1.26
C VAL A 29 1.20 -7.34 -0.26
N ILE A 30 0.84 -6.11 -0.58
CA ILE A 30 0.95 -4.94 0.30
C ILE A 30 -0.44 -4.66 0.91
N ILE A 31 -0.51 -4.35 2.20
CA ILE A 31 -1.78 -4.07 2.90
C ILE A 31 -1.69 -2.74 3.65
N ASN A 32 -2.71 -1.90 3.47
CA ASN A 32 -2.85 -0.55 4.05
C ASN A 32 -1.63 0.35 3.83
N PRO A 33 -1.11 0.53 2.61
CA PRO A 33 0.03 1.42 2.39
C PRO A 33 -0.38 2.90 2.57
N VAL A 34 0.51 3.70 3.15
CA VAL A 34 0.22 5.08 3.58
C VAL A 34 0.92 6.11 2.69
N LEU A 35 0.19 7.17 2.32
CA LEU A 35 0.76 8.46 1.91
C LEU A 35 0.83 9.40 3.12
N ASP A 36 1.95 10.09 3.28
CA ASP A 36 2.04 11.18 4.24
C ASP A 36 1.20 12.36 3.76
N TYR A 37 0.53 13.01 4.70
CA TYR A 37 -0.19 14.25 4.46
C TYR A 37 0.11 15.28 5.56
N ASP A 38 0.73 16.38 5.17
CA ASP A 38 0.92 17.55 6.03
C ASP A 38 -0.34 18.42 5.98
N LYS A 39 -1.14 18.36 7.05
CA LYS A 39 -2.38 19.12 7.18
C LYS A 39 -2.20 20.64 7.18
N ASP A 40 -1.03 21.16 7.54
CA ASP A 40 -0.78 22.60 7.64
C ASP A 40 -0.36 23.17 6.29
N THR A 41 0.33 22.38 5.46
CA THR A 41 0.78 22.81 4.13
C THR A 41 0.00 22.21 2.96
N GLY A 42 -0.84 21.20 3.21
CA GLY A 42 -1.56 20.43 2.20
C GLY A 42 -0.66 19.53 1.34
N LYS A 43 0.61 19.34 1.73
CA LYS A 43 1.57 18.55 0.96
C LYS A 43 1.36 17.06 1.19
N VAL A 44 1.45 16.30 0.10
CA VAL A 44 1.47 14.84 0.11
C VAL A 44 2.90 14.36 -0.12
N SER A 45 3.30 13.30 0.58
CA SER A 45 4.61 12.66 0.46
C SER A 45 4.44 11.14 0.33
N THR A 46 5.38 10.50 -0.37
CA THR A 46 5.38 9.04 -0.60
C THR A 46 6.37 8.30 0.28
N GLN A 47 6.98 8.98 1.27
CA GLN A 47 8.03 8.41 2.10
C GLN A 47 7.65 7.07 2.79
N PRO A 48 6.45 6.88 3.38
CA PRO A 48 6.10 5.61 4.01
C PRO A 48 5.95 4.50 2.98
N ALA A 49 5.33 4.80 1.84
CA ALA A 49 5.15 3.86 0.75
C ALA A 49 6.49 3.47 0.08
N ASP A 50 7.42 4.42 -0.07
CA ASP A 50 8.77 4.16 -0.56
C ASP A 50 9.54 3.20 0.36
N GLN A 51 9.38 3.30 1.68
CA GLN A 51 9.96 2.33 2.62
C GLN A 51 9.43 0.91 2.41
N MET A 52 8.15 0.76 2.05
CA MET A 52 7.61 -0.55 1.69
C MET A 52 8.23 -1.06 0.37
N LEU A 53 8.35 -0.19 -0.63
CA LEU A 53 8.97 -0.52 -1.92
C LEU A 53 10.45 -0.89 -1.78
N ASP A 54 11.19 -0.28 -0.85
CA ASP A 54 12.56 -0.67 -0.53
C ASP A 54 12.64 -2.10 -0.01
N VAL A 55 11.67 -2.52 0.82
CA VAL A 55 11.59 -3.91 1.31
C VAL A 55 11.25 -4.87 0.16
N VAL A 56 10.30 -4.51 -0.70
CA VAL A 56 9.93 -5.28 -1.91
C VAL A 56 11.16 -5.46 -2.82
N ALA A 57 11.86 -4.36 -3.13
CA ALA A 57 13.02 -4.36 -3.99
C ALA A 57 14.19 -5.17 -3.39
N LYS A 58 14.47 -4.99 -2.09
CA LYS A 58 15.52 -5.73 -1.37
C LYS A 58 15.32 -7.25 -1.41
N HIS A 59 14.08 -7.71 -1.47
CA HIS A 59 13.74 -9.12 -1.47
C HIS A 59 13.36 -9.68 -2.86
N GLU A 60 13.48 -8.84 -3.90
CA GLU A 60 13.13 -9.19 -5.29
C GLU A 60 11.68 -9.67 -5.43
N TYR A 61 10.78 -9.09 -4.64
CA TYR A 61 9.38 -9.47 -4.68
C TYR A 61 8.66 -8.82 -5.87
N THR A 62 7.70 -9.55 -6.43
CA THR A 62 6.70 -9.04 -7.37
C THR A 62 5.44 -8.73 -6.58
N VAL A 63 5.01 -7.47 -6.59
CA VAL A 63 3.75 -7.07 -5.94
C VAL A 63 2.60 -7.50 -6.86
N SER A 64 1.83 -8.50 -6.46
CA SER A 64 0.65 -8.95 -7.20
C SER A 64 -0.62 -8.20 -6.81
N LYS A 65 -0.68 -7.72 -5.56
CA LYS A 65 -1.85 -6.97 -5.05
C LYS A 65 -1.44 -5.91 -4.05
N ILE A 66 -2.25 -4.85 -4.00
CA ILE A 66 -2.31 -3.91 -2.89
C ILE A 66 -3.73 -3.97 -2.37
N LEU A 67 -3.89 -4.15 -1.06
CA LEU A 67 -5.17 -4.34 -0.42
C LEU A 67 -5.40 -3.27 0.65
N GLU A 68 -6.65 -2.83 0.74
CA GLU A 68 -7.13 -2.02 1.85
C GLU A 68 -8.01 -2.86 2.76
N THR A 69 -7.83 -2.70 4.06
CA THR A 69 -8.70 -3.36 5.04
C THR A 69 -10.07 -2.69 5.13
N HIS A 70 -10.16 -1.38 4.89
CA HIS A 70 -11.38 -0.59 4.92
C HIS A 70 -11.15 0.79 4.26
N GLY A 71 -12.22 1.61 4.17
CA GLY A 71 -12.07 3.03 3.86
C GLY A 71 -11.47 3.78 5.05
N HIS A 72 -10.20 4.16 4.94
CA HIS A 72 -9.44 4.80 6.01
C HIS A 72 -9.88 6.25 6.26
N ALA A 73 -10.05 6.61 7.53
CA ALA A 73 -10.39 7.97 7.96
C ALA A 73 -9.20 8.70 8.62
N ASP A 74 -8.14 7.95 8.92
CA ASP A 74 -6.98 8.35 9.70
C ASP A 74 -5.74 8.65 8.84
N HIS A 75 -5.69 8.14 7.61
CA HIS A 75 -4.59 8.36 6.67
C HIS A 75 -5.06 8.35 5.22
N LEU A 76 -4.22 8.87 4.32
CA LEU A 76 -4.41 8.73 2.88
C LEU A 76 -3.77 7.42 2.41
N THR A 77 -4.50 6.62 1.63
CA THR A 77 -3.94 5.41 1.04
C THR A 77 -2.93 5.75 -0.07
N ALA A 78 -1.84 4.98 -0.14
CA ALA A 78 -0.92 4.95 -1.28
C ALA A 78 -1.28 3.90 -2.33
N GLY A 79 -2.33 3.10 -2.13
CA GLY A 79 -2.92 2.26 -3.15
C GLY A 79 -3.84 3.09 -4.04
N VAL A 80 -3.42 3.37 -5.27
CA VAL A 80 -4.32 4.00 -6.26
C VAL A 80 -4.83 2.95 -7.24
N PRO A 81 -6.13 2.99 -7.59
CA PRO A 81 -6.64 2.24 -8.74
C PRO A 81 -5.82 2.60 -9.99
N PRO A 82 -5.77 1.72 -11.00
CA PRO A 82 -5.28 2.13 -12.31
C PRO A 82 -6.03 3.38 -12.79
N ALA A 83 -5.35 4.24 -13.55
CA ALA A 83 -5.80 5.60 -13.92
C ALA A 83 -7.18 5.67 -14.62
N ASP A 84 -7.78 4.54 -14.96
CA ASP A 84 -9.04 4.41 -15.68
C ASP A 84 -10.28 4.28 -14.76
N LEU A 85 -10.13 4.34 -13.43
CA LEU A 85 -11.22 4.13 -12.46
C LEU A 85 -11.44 5.31 -11.51
N VAL A 86 -11.73 6.49 -12.07
CA VAL A 86 -12.19 7.66 -11.29
C VAL A 86 -13.68 7.53 -10.87
N ASP A 87 -14.40 6.49 -11.31
CA ASP A 87 -15.84 6.31 -11.03
C ASP A 87 -16.18 5.32 -9.89
N ALA A 88 -15.20 4.79 -9.15
CA ALA A 88 -15.42 3.65 -8.25
C ALA A 88 -16.00 3.97 -6.83
N PHE A 89 -16.67 5.11 -6.63
CA PHE A 89 -17.26 5.42 -5.32
C PHE A 89 -18.51 4.59 -4.94
N ASP A 90 -18.94 3.61 -5.75
CA ASP A 90 -20.19 2.88 -5.51
C ASP A 90 -20.09 1.35 -5.35
N HIS A 91 -18.91 0.70 -5.50
CA HIS A 91 -18.87 -0.76 -5.38
C HIS A 91 -17.61 -1.30 -4.68
N THR A 92 -17.87 -2.05 -3.60
CA THR A 92 -17.11 -3.18 -3.07
C THR A 92 -15.75 -3.42 -3.71
N PHE A 93 -14.69 -3.25 -2.90
CA PHE A 93 -13.31 -3.69 -3.16
C PHE A 93 -13.31 -5.03 -3.92
N ALA A 94 -13.06 -4.97 -5.23
CA ALA A 94 -12.93 -6.15 -6.05
C ALA A 94 -11.49 -6.69 -5.90
N ASP A 95 -11.37 -7.98 -5.63
CA ASP A 95 -10.11 -8.67 -5.31
C ASP A 95 -9.16 -8.85 -6.53
N ASP A 96 -9.49 -8.27 -7.68
CA ASP A 96 -8.82 -8.45 -8.98
C ASP A 96 -8.27 -7.16 -9.63
N GLU A 97 -8.39 -6.02 -8.97
CA GLU A 97 -7.86 -4.74 -9.44
C GLU A 97 -6.33 -4.63 -9.19
N SER A 98 -5.56 -4.24 -10.22
CA SER A 98 -4.12 -4.03 -10.10
C SER A 98 -3.82 -2.61 -9.64
N PHE A 99 -3.53 -2.44 -8.36
CA PHE A 99 -3.16 -1.16 -7.76
C PHE A 99 -1.68 -0.84 -7.95
N ALA A 100 -1.35 0.45 -8.03
CA ALA A 100 0.03 0.95 -8.05
C ALA A 100 0.31 1.86 -6.85
N ILE A 101 1.59 1.95 -6.44
CA ILE A 101 2.06 2.95 -5.49
C ILE A 101 2.56 4.18 -6.28
N PRO A 102 1.96 5.36 -6.13
CA PRO A 102 2.37 6.56 -6.83
C PRO A 102 3.66 7.11 -6.21
N ARG A 103 4.46 7.82 -7.01
CA ARG A 103 5.57 8.64 -6.54
C ARG A 103 5.26 10.09 -6.86
N VAL A 104 5.21 10.96 -5.84
CA VAL A 104 4.94 12.40 -5.93
C VAL A 104 6.04 13.21 -5.27
#